data_AF-A0A317Z2L0-F1
#
_entry.id   AF-A0A317Z2L0-F1
#
_cell.length_a   1.000
_cell.length_b   1.000
_cell.length_c   1.000
_cell.angle_alpha   90.00
_cell.angle_beta   90.00
_cell.angle_gamma   90.00
#
_symmetry.space_group_name_H-M   'P 1'
#
loop_
_entity.id
_entity.type
_entity.pdbx_description
1 polymer ?
#
loop_
_entity_poly.entity_id
_entity_poly.type
_entity_poly.pdbx_seq_one_letter_code
_entity_poly.pdbx_strand_id
1 'polypeptide(L)'
;VYPNRSGDLFATQNMPDITVGRYDFVRVLNTDRDGARVDVGLPREVLIPWEDLPKLKALWPEKGDELLCTLRIDRDRQMFARLASETTVHQMFTPVAADKIEELRNQMIQARPYRLLRVGTFLLSEDGYKIFVHESERQEEPRLGQACDVRIIGVNDKGELNGSFLPLAHERLD
;
A
#
# COMPACT_ATOMS: atom_id res chain seq x y z
N VAL A 1 -6.01 -2.62 24.81
CA VAL A 1 -7.24 -1.87 25.16
C VAL A 1 -7.40 -0.77 24.12
N TYR A 2 -8.57 -0.68 23.49
CA TYR A 2 -8.83 0.19 22.33
C TYR A 2 -10.15 0.96 22.50
N PRO A 3 -10.30 2.17 21.96
CA PRO A 3 -11.57 2.91 22.02
C PRO A 3 -12.61 2.37 21.02
N ASN A 4 -13.87 2.25 21.45
CA ASN A 4 -15.03 1.92 20.61
C ASN A 4 -15.58 3.18 19.88
N ARG A 5 -16.69 3.04 19.14
CA ARG A 5 -17.31 4.17 18.41
C ARG A 5 -17.78 5.33 19.31
N SER A 6 -18.09 5.05 20.58
CA SER A 6 -18.52 6.03 21.58
C SER A 6 -17.35 6.61 22.40
N GLY A 7 -16.12 6.11 22.19
CA GLY A 7 -14.93 6.52 22.93
C GLY A 7 -14.63 5.67 24.19
N ASP A 8 -15.49 4.71 24.54
CA ASP A 8 -15.25 3.81 25.68
C ASP A 8 -14.18 2.77 25.34
N LEU A 9 -13.40 2.39 26.34
CA LEU A 9 -12.33 1.42 26.17
C LEU A 9 -12.86 -0.01 26.20
N PHE A 10 -12.43 -0.83 25.24
CA PHE A 10 -12.67 -2.27 25.20
C PHE A 10 -11.36 -3.06 25.11
N ALA A 11 -11.40 -4.30 25.59
CA ALA A 11 -10.34 -5.29 25.39
C ALA A 11 -10.84 -6.35 24.41
N THR A 12 -9.99 -6.76 23.46
CA THR A 12 -10.28 -7.83 22.50
C THR A 12 -9.17 -8.88 22.58
N GLN A 13 -9.52 -10.15 22.38
CA GLN A 13 -8.56 -11.25 22.21
C GLN A 13 -8.07 -11.36 20.76
N ASN A 14 -8.83 -10.80 19.80
CA ASN A 14 -8.37 -10.68 18.42
C ASN A 14 -7.26 -9.63 18.38
N MET A 15 -6.05 -10.07 18.07
CA MET A 15 -4.91 -9.19 17.92
C MET A 15 -5.11 -8.41 16.62
N PRO A 16 -5.18 -7.08 16.65
CA PRO A 16 -5.38 -6.32 15.43
C PRO A 16 -4.18 -6.47 14.50
N ASP A 17 -4.45 -6.47 13.20
CA ASP A 17 -3.42 -6.60 12.16
C ASP A 17 -2.43 -5.44 12.25
N ILE A 18 -2.92 -4.26 12.65
CA ILE A 18 -2.13 -3.05 12.85
C ILE A 18 -2.29 -2.49 14.27
N THR A 19 -1.21 -1.94 14.82
CA THR A 19 -1.21 -1.20 16.09
C THR A 19 -0.50 0.13 15.92
N VAL A 20 -0.51 1.00 16.93
CA VAL A 20 0.27 2.25 16.87
C VAL A 20 1.75 1.89 16.68
N GLY A 21 2.31 2.28 15.52
CA GLY A 21 3.71 2.02 15.17
C GLY A 21 3.98 0.67 14.49
N ARG A 22 2.97 -0.21 14.35
CA ARG A 22 3.06 -1.44 13.55
C ARG A 22 2.26 -1.26 12.27
N TYR A 23 2.94 -1.48 11.15
CA TYR A 23 2.35 -1.35 9.82
C TYR A 23 2.06 -2.72 9.22
N ASP A 24 0.90 -2.81 8.58
CA ASP A 24 0.48 -4.00 7.84
C ASP A 24 -0.54 -3.60 6.77
N PHE A 25 -0.77 -4.49 5.82
CA PHE A 25 -1.83 -4.31 4.82
C PHE A 25 -3.20 -4.57 5.46
N VAL A 26 -4.12 -3.63 5.26
CA VAL A 26 -5.48 -3.72 5.78
C VAL A 26 -6.50 -3.56 4.66
N ARG A 27 -7.54 -4.38 4.70
CA ARG A 27 -8.53 -4.47 3.64
C ARG A 27 -9.51 -3.32 3.68
N VAL A 28 -9.77 -2.71 2.52
CA VAL A 28 -10.76 -1.66 2.33
C VAL A 28 -12.15 -2.28 2.23
N LEU A 29 -13.04 -1.85 3.13
CA LEU A 29 -14.43 -2.28 3.21
C LEU A 29 -15.33 -1.44 2.31
N ASN A 30 -15.10 -0.12 2.29
CA ASN A 30 -15.81 0.84 1.47
C ASN A 30 -15.06 2.18 1.44
N THR A 31 -15.34 2.99 0.42
CA THR A 31 -14.84 4.36 0.31
C THR A 31 -16.00 5.32 0.06
N ASP A 32 -16.07 6.39 0.84
CA ASP A 32 -17.13 7.40 0.77
C ASP A 32 -16.54 8.81 0.92
N ARG A 33 -17.36 9.85 0.96
CA ARG A 33 -16.90 11.25 1.03
C ARG A 33 -15.99 11.56 2.22
N ASP A 34 -16.06 10.79 3.31
CA ASP A 34 -15.29 11.00 4.54
C ASP A 34 -13.91 10.33 4.45
N GLY A 35 -13.75 9.34 3.54
CA GLY A 35 -12.50 8.64 3.27
C GLY A 35 -12.70 7.15 3.03
N ALA A 36 -11.68 6.35 3.36
CA ALA A 36 -11.71 4.89 3.20
C ALA A 36 -11.90 4.20 4.55
N ARG A 37 -12.85 3.27 4.64
CA ARG A 37 -13.09 2.44 5.84
C ARG A 37 -12.38 1.11 5.67
N VAL A 38 -11.54 0.75 6.63
CA VAL A 38 -10.71 -0.46 6.59
C VAL A 38 -11.03 -1.42 7.74
N ASP A 39 -10.82 -2.71 7.48
CA ASP A 39 -10.81 -3.77 8.48
C ASP A 39 -9.41 -3.93 9.04
N VAL A 40 -9.28 -3.87 10.37
CA VAL A 40 -8.01 -3.92 11.10
C VAL A 40 -8.01 -5.06 12.14
N GLY A 41 -8.96 -5.99 12.05
CA GLY A 41 -9.13 -7.08 13.00
C GLY A 41 -9.82 -6.67 14.32
N LEU A 42 -10.37 -5.46 14.38
CA LEU A 42 -11.15 -4.96 15.52
C LEU A 42 -12.66 -5.11 15.25
N PRO A 43 -13.52 -5.20 16.28
CA PRO A 43 -14.99 -5.24 16.13
C PRO A 43 -15.59 -3.88 15.72
N ARG A 44 -14.84 -3.11 14.93
CA ARG A 44 -15.22 -1.83 14.33
C ARG A 44 -14.32 -1.60 13.12
N GLU A 45 -14.89 -1.01 12.08
CA GLU A 45 -14.10 -0.40 11.00
C GLU A 45 -13.33 0.83 11.51
N VAL A 46 -12.22 1.11 10.84
CA VAL A 46 -11.38 2.29 11.11
C VAL A 46 -11.36 3.17 9.87
N LEU A 47 -11.47 4.48 10.07
CA LEU A 47 -11.47 5.46 8.98
C LEU A 47 -10.04 5.92 8.67
N ILE A 48 -9.68 5.90 7.39
CA ILE A 48 -8.59 6.69 6.82
C ILE A 48 -9.24 7.96 6.26
N PRO A 49 -9.00 9.14 6.85
CA PRO A 49 -9.63 10.39 6.42
C PRO A 49 -9.32 10.70 4.95
N TRP A 50 -10.26 11.34 4.26
CA TRP A 50 -10.07 11.78 2.86
C TRP A 50 -8.84 12.68 2.66
N GLU A 51 -8.41 13.40 3.70
CA GLU A 51 -7.21 14.25 3.70
C GLU A 51 -5.91 13.46 3.50
N ASP A 52 -5.90 12.20 3.93
CA ASP A 52 -4.76 11.29 3.77
C ASP A 52 -4.79 10.56 2.41
N LEU A 53 -5.93 10.60 1.69
CA LEU A 53 -6.09 9.95 0.38
C LEU A 53 -5.58 10.84 -0.77
N PRO A 54 -5.34 10.26 -1.97
CA PRO A 54 -4.98 11.04 -3.15
C PRO A 54 -6.00 12.15 -3.46
N LYS A 55 -5.54 13.30 -3.95
CA LYS A 55 -6.45 14.41 -4.33
C LYS A 55 -7.41 14.03 -5.47
N LEU A 56 -6.98 13.14 -6.35
CA LEU A 56 -7.76 12.63 -7.47
C LEU A 56 -8.60 11.44 -6.98
N LYS A 57 -9.93 11.60 -6.97
CA LYS A 57 -10.85 10.54 -6.54
C LYS A 57 -10.78 9.27 -7.38
N ALA A 58 -10.38 9.36 -8.65
CA ALA A 58 -10.19 8.20 -9.50
C ALA A 58 -9.06 7.27 -9.01
N LEU A 59 -8.15 7.78 -8.16
CA LEU A 59 -7.04 7.03 -7.57
C LEU A 59 -7.35 6.52 -6.16
N TRP A 60 -8.57 6.76 -5.67
CA TRP A 60 -8.98 6.28 -4.36
C TRP A 60 -9.09 4.76 -4.36
N PRO A 61 -8.81 4.12 -3.22
CA PRO A 61 -9.02 2.68 -3.08
C PRO A 61 -10.49 2.31 -3.25
N GLU A 62 -10.73 1.12 -3.77
CA GLU A 62 -12.05 0.50 -3.87
C GLU A 62 -12.20 -0.63 -2.84
N LYS A 63 -13.44 -1.12 -2.68
CA LYS A 63 -13.72 -2.25 -1.81
C LYS A 63 -12.92 -3.48 -2.26
N GLY A 64 -12.13 -4.04 -1.34
CA GLY A 64 -11.28 -5.19 -1.59
C GLY A 64 -9.81 -4.85 -1.79
N ASP A 65 -9.46 -3.60 -2.12
CA ASP A 65 -8.08 -3.14 -2.14
C ASP A 65 -7.47 -3.20 -0.72
N GLU A 66 -6.14 -3.22 -0.62
CA GLU A 66 -5.45 -3.28 0.66
C GLU A 66 -4.42 -2.17 0.80
N LEU A 67 -4.42 -1.51 1.95
CA LEU A 67 -3.63 -0.32 2.21
C LEU A 67 -2.61 -0.59 3.31
N LEU A 68 -1.36 -0.21 3.09
CA LEU A 68 -0.34 -0.28 4.12
C LEU A 68 -0.54 0.84 5.15
N CYS A 69 -0.98 0.50 6.35
CA CYS A 69 -1.45 1.47 7.35
C CYS A 69 -0.92 1.20 8.76
N THR A 70 -1.01 2.21 9.63
CA THR A 70 -0.87 2.09 11.09
C THR A 70 -2.08 2.70 11.77
N LEU A 71 -2.36 2.31 13.02
CA LEU A 71 -3.35 3.02 13.84
C LEU A 71 -2.79 4.35 14.36
N ARG A 72 -3.67 5.35 14.43
CA ARG A 72 -3.45 6.64 15.09
C ARG A 72 -4.64 6.93 16.01
N ILE A 73 -4.35 7.27 17.26
CA ILE A 73 -5.36 7.75 18.20
C ILE A 73 -5.16 9.26 18.35
N ASP A 74 -6.23 10.03 18.18
CA ASP A 74 -6.18 11.48 18.34
C ASP A 74 -6.38 11.91 19.81
N ARG A 75 -6.46 13.22 20.05
CA ARG A 75 -6.63 13.78 21.39
C ARG A 75 -8.02 13.51 21.97
N ASP A 76 -9.03 13.38 21.10
CA ASP A 76 -10.42 13.10 21.46
C ASP A 76 -10.69 11.59 21.61
N ARG A 77 -9.62 10.78 21.67
CA ARG A 77 -9.66 9.31 21.77
C ARG A 77 -10.35 8.63 20.59
N GLN A 78 -10.45 9.31 19.46
CA GLN A 78 -10.90 8.71 18.21
C GLN A 78 -9.74 7.95 17.56
N MET A 79 -10.08 6.79 17.01
CA MET A 79 -9.13 5.93 16.31
C MET A 79 -9.31 6.07 14.81
N PHE A 80 -8.20 6.37 14.14
CA PHE A 80 -8.06 6.45 12.70
C PHE A 80 -6.94 5.52 12.24
N ALA A 81 -6.92 5.24 10.94
CA ALA A 81 -5.80 4.61 10.28
C ALA A 81 -5.06 5.69 9.47
N ARG A 82 -3.74 5.55 9.40
CA ARG A 82 -2.86 6.45 8.66
C ARG A 82 -2.04 5.63 7.68
N LEU A 83 -1.97 6.08 6.42
CA LEU A 83 -1.13 5.46 5.41
C LEU A 83 0.35 5.48 5.80
N ALA A 84 1.09 4.46 5.40
CA ALA A 84 2.53 4.41 5.54
C ALA A 84 3.20 5.55 4.76
N SER A 85 4.18 6.20 5.40
CA SER A 85 5.02 7.17 4.71
C SER A 85 6.14 6.47 3.96
N GLU A 86 6.72 7.15 2.98
CA GLU A 86 7.92 6.67 2.30
C GLU A 86 9.07 6.34 3.25
N THR A 87 9.28 7.17 4.28
CA THR A 87 10.30 6.91 5.29
C THR A 87 10.03 5.61 6.04
N THR A 88 8.76 5.31 6.32
CA THR A 88 8.36 4.06 6.98
C THR A 88 8.63 2.87 6.07
N VAL A 89 8.17 2.93 4.83
CA VAL A 89 8.38 1.82 3.87
C VAL A 89 9.87 1.58 3.62
N HIS A 90 10.65 2.65 3.49
CA HIS A 90 12.10 2.55 3.33
C HIS A 90 12.82 1.93 4.54
N GLN A 91 12.25 1.99 5.74
CA GLN A 91 12.83 1.35 6.93
C GLN A 91 12.44 -0.13 7.06
N MET A 92 11.32 -0.56 6.46
CA MET A 92 10.79 -1.92 6.63
C MET A 92 10.98 -2.83 5.41
N PHE A 93 11.23 -2.29 4.23
CA PHE A 93 11.35 -3.13 3.03
C PHE A 93 12.58 -4.04 3.07
N THR A 94 12.49 -5.15 2.36
CA THR A 94 13.59 -6.10 2.20
C THR A 94 14.41 -5.70 0.98
N PRO A 95 15.65 -5.19 1.14
CA PRO A 95 16.50 -4.85 0.01
C PRO A 95 16.91 -6.10 -0.77
N VAL A 96 16.85 -6.01 -2.09
CA VAL A 96 17.27 -7.08 -3.00
C VAL A 96 18.74 -6.87 -3.36
N ALA A 97 19.56 -7.90 -3.16
CA ALA A 97 20.96 -7.88 -3.57
C ALA A 97 21.07 -7.88 -5.11
N ALA A 98 22.06 -7.16 -5.63
CA ALA A 98 22.17 -6.91 -7.08
C ALA A 98 22.32 -8.20 -7.91
N ASP A 99 22.94 -9.24 -7.34
CA ASP A 99 23.11 -10.57 -7.93
C ASP A 99 21.79 -11.34 -8.09
N LYS A 100 20.80 -11.09 -7.23
CA LYS A 100 19.47 -11.72 -7.32
C LYS A 100 18.62 -11.20 -8.48
N ILE A 101 19.05 -10.15 -9.18
CA ILE A 101 18.29 -9.62 -10.30
C ILE A 101 18.19 -10.63 -11.44
N GLU A 102 19.18 -11.50 -11.63
CA GLU A 102 19.15 -12.51 -12.70
C GLU A 102 17.98 -13.48 -12.53
N GLU A 103 17.61 -13.77 -11.28
CA GLU A 103 16.47 -14.63 -10.95
C GLU A 103 15.15 -13.88 -11.09
N LEU A 104 15.07 -12.65 -10.57
CA LEU A 104 13.82 -11.88 -10.48
C LEU A 104 13.45 -11.19 -11.80
N ARG A 105 14.39 -10.97 -12.72
CA ARG A 105 14.13 -10.25 -13.97
C ARG A 105 13.08 -10.97 -14.80
N ASN A 106 12.13 -10.19 -15.33
CA ASN A 106 10.94 -10.64 -16.06
C ASN A 106 9.96 -11.49 -15.26
N GLN A 107 10.18 -11.71 -13.96
CA GLN A 107 9.13 -12.28 -13.11
C GLN A 107 8.02 -11.26 -12.88
N MET A 108 6.79 -11.76 -12.78
CA MET A 108 5.64 -11.00 -12.34
C MET A 108 5.55 -11.12 -10.82
N ILE A 109 5.56 -9.99 -10.13
CA ILE A 109 5.40 -9.92 -8.67
C ILE A 109 4.10 -9.17 -8.36
N GLN A 110 3.29 -9.76 -7.49
CA GLN A 110 2.11 -9.08 -6.95
C GLN A 110 2.52 -8.04 -5.91
N ALA A 111 2.08 -6.81 -6.15
CA ALA A 111 2.38 -5.69 -5.28
C ALA A 111 1.25 -4.68 -5.27
N ARG A 112 1.22 -3.86 -4.23
CA ARG A 112 0.16 -2.87 -4.01
C ARG A 112 0.74 -1.46 -3.96
N PRO A 113 0.20 -0.49 -4.72
CA PRO A 113 0.63 0.90 -4.65
C PRO A 113 0.39 1.46 -3.24
N TYR A 114 1.45 1.97 -2.60
CA TYR A 114 1.34 2.69 -1.33
C TYR A 114 1.59 4.20 -1.51
N ARG A 115 2.22 4.60 -2.62
CA ARG A 115 2.49 6.01 -2.92
C ARG A 115 2.43 6.29 -4.42
N LEU A 116 1.60 7.26 -4.79
CA LEU A 116 1.34 7.68 -6.16
C LEU A 116 1.98 9.06 -6.41
N LEU A 117 2.83 9.18 -7.42
CA LEU A 117 3.46 10.43 -7.84
C LEU A 117 3.35 10.58 -9.37
N ARG A 118 3.51 11.82 -9.86
CA ARG A 118 3.52 12.08 -11.32
C ARG A 118 4.64 11.30 -12.02
N VAL A 119 5.84 11.29 -11.44
CA VAL A 119 7.03 10.62 -11.99
C VAL A 119 6.91 9.08 -12.00
N GLY A 120 5.99 8.52 -11.22
CA GLY A 120 5.84 7.09 -11.10
C GLY A 120 5.10 6.63 -9.85
N THR A 121 4.93 5.31 -9.75
CA THR A 121 4.22 4.65 -8.66
C THR A 121 5.19 3.83 -7.82
N PHE A 122 5.11 3.97 -6.50
CA PHE A 122 5.77 3.05 -5.58
C PHE A 122 4.78 2.01 -5.07
N LEU A 123 5.21 0.75 -5.17
CA LEU A 123 4.49 -0.41 -4.70
C LEU A 123 5.32 -1.16 -3.65
N LEU A 124 4.63 -1.93 -2.81
CA LEU A 124 5.23 -2.89 -1.90
C LEU A 124 4.60 -4.25 -2.14
N SER A 125 5.41 -5.29 -2.32
CA SER A 125 4.94 -6.68 -2.43
C SER A 125 4.65 -7.27 -1.05
N GLU A 126 3.93 -8.40 -1.02
CA GLU A 126 3.69 -9.16 0.20
C GLU A 126 5.00 -9.70 0.81
N ASP A 127 5.97 -10.05 -0.04
CA ASP A 127 7.34 -10.44 0.36
C ASP A 127 8.20 -9.27 0.87
N GLY A 128 7.65 -8.04 0.90
CA GLY A 128 8.33 -6.85 1.38
C GLY A 128 9.28 -6.20 0.37
N TYR A 129 9.19 -6.54 -0.92
CA TYR A 129 9.97 -5.88 -1.96
C TYR A 129 9.36 -4.53 -2.31
N LYS A 130 10.19 -3.49 -2.25
CA LYS A 130 9.83 -2.17 -2.72
C LYS A 130 10.07 -2.08 -4.22
N ILE A 131 9.03 -1.73 -4.97
CA ILE A 131 9.04 -1.66 -6.43
C ILE A 131 8.69 -0.24 -6.87
N PHE A 132 9.47 0.32 -7.79
CA PHE A 132 9.19 1.59 -8.44
C PHE A 132 8.86 1.36 -9.93
N VAL A 133 7.72 1.90 -10.37
CA VAL A 133 7.30 1.91 -11.77
C VAL A 133 7.32 3.35 -12.27
N HIS A 134 8.20 3.65 -13.22
CA HIS A 134 8.30 4.97 -13.83
C HIS A 134 7.05 5.29 -14.66
N GLU A 135 6.73 6.57 -14.86
CA GLU A 135 5.55 6.97 -15.64
C GLU A 135 5.55 6.44 -17.08
N SER A 136 6.74 6.23 -17.68
CA SER A 136 6.89 5.64 -19.02
C SER A 136 6.62 4.13 -19.07
N GLU A 137 6.57 3.47 -17.92
CA GLU A 137 6.37 2.02 -17.78
C GLU A 137 4.96 1.68 -17.27
N ARG A 138 4.03 2.64 -17.35
CA ARG A 138 2.60 2.46 -17.04
C ARG A 138 1.73 3.10 -18.12
N GLN A 139 0.61 2.46 -18.46
CA GLN A 139 -0.39 3.08 -19.34
C GLN A 139 -1.28 4.05 -18.56
N GLU A 140 -1.71 3.60 -17.38
CA GLU A 140 -2.58 4.36 -16.48
C GLU A 140 -2.00 4.31 -15.06
N GLU A 141 -2.34 5.32 -14.26
CA GLU A 141 -1.96 5.35 -12.85
C GLU A 141 -2.87 4.40 -12.05
N PRO A 142 -2.31 3.40 -11.35
CA PRO A 142 -3.12 2.49 -10.56
C PRO A 142 -3.71 3.18 -9.34
N ARG A 143 -4.81 2.64 -8.81
CA ARG A 143 -5.41 3.14 -7.58
C ARG A 143 -4.53 2.79 -6.38
N LEU A 144 -4.65 3.60 -5.33
CA LEU A 144 -3.98 3.31 -4.07
C LEU A 144 -4.47 1.97 -3.50
N GLY A 145 -3.56 1.06 -3.16
CA GLY A 145 -3.88 -0.25 -2.59
C GLY A 145 -4.38 -1.32 -3.57
N GLN A 146 -4.49 -0.99 -4.85
CA GLN A 146 -4.89 -1.94 -5.89
C GLN A 146 -3.89 -3.11 -5.98
N ALA A 147 -4.38 -4.35 -6.05
CA ALA A 147 -3.52 -5.48 -6.38
C ALA A 147 -3.05 -5.36 -7.85
N CYS A 148 -1.74 -5.31 -8.05
CA CYS A 148 -1.13 -5.19 -9.38
C CYS A 148 -0.07 -6.27 -9.58
N ASP A 149 -0.10 -6.92 -10.73
CA ASP A 149 1.01 -7.75 -11.20
C ASP A 149 2.05 -6.85 -11.89
N VAL A 150 3.27 -6.82 -11.36
CA VAL A 150 4.35 -5.95 -11.87
C VAL A 150 5.50 -6.78 -12.39
N ARG A 151 5.91 -6.54 -13.63
CA ARG A 151 7.07 -7.21 -14.21
C ARG A 151 8.35 -6.54 -13.74
N ILE A 152 9.27 -7.29 -13.16
CA ILE A 152 10.56 -6.74 -12.70
C ILE A 152 11.52 -6.58 -13.88
N ILE A 153 12.12 -5.39 -13.99
CA ILE A 153 13.03 -5.02 -15.09
C ILE A 153 14.45 -4.66 -14.62
N GLY A 154 14.64 -4.43 -13.32
CA GLY A 154 15.95 -4.11 -12.75
C GLY A 154 15.91 -3.95 -11.24
N VAL A 155 17.08 -3.64 -10.67
CA VAL A 155 17.27 -3.29 -9.26
C VAL A 155 18.21 -2.09 -9.19
N ASN A 156 18.00 -1.17 -8.25
CA ASN A 156 18.88 -0.03 -8.02
C ASN A 156 19.91 -0.29 -6.92
N ASP A 157 20.84 0.64 -6.71
CA ASP A 157 21.92 0.51 -5.71
C ASP A 157 21.43 0.40 -4.26
N LYS A 158 20.15 0.75 -4.00
CA LYS A 158 19.51 0.65 -2.68
C LYS A 158 18.78 -0.68 -2.49
N GLY A 159 18.79 -1.57 -3.48
CA GLY A 159 18.05 -2.82 -3.48
C GLY A 159 16.55 -2.68 -3.72
N GLU A 160 16.11 -1.55 -4.27
CA GLU A 160 14.72 -1.36 -4.71
C GLU A 160 14.58 -1.89 -6.14
N LEU A 161 13.47 -2.57 -6.41
CA LEU A 161 13.19 -3.13 -7.73
C LEU A 161 12.61 -2.05 -8.64
N ASN A 162 13.00 -2.07 -9.91
CA ASN A 162 12.33 -1.34 -10.97
C ASN A 162 11.35 -2.27 -11.66
N GLY A 163 10.12 -1.80 -11.85
CA GLY A 163 9.02 -2.57 -12.43
C GLY A 163 8.41 -1.92 -13.67
N SER A 164 7.60 -2.69 -14.39
CA SER A 164 6.80 -2.25 -15.53
C SER A 164 5.43 -2.92 -15.52
N PHE A 165 4.38 -2.15 -15.82
CA PHE A 165 3.04 -2.67 -16.08
C PHE A 165 2.82 -2.95 -17.58
N LEU A 166 3.79 -2.61 -18.42
CA LEU A 166 3.66 -2.80 -19.85
C LEU A 166 4.04 -4.23 -20.27
N PRO A 167 3.37 -4.76 -21.32
CA PRO A 167 3.75 -6.05 -21.90
C PRO A 167 5.17 -5.98 -22.46
N LEU A 168 5.76 -7.17 -22.67
CA LEU A 168 7.09 -7.27 -23.25
C LEU A 168 7.12 -6.60 -24.62
N ALA A 169 8.26 -6.00 -24.98
CA ALA A 169 8.39 -5.25 -26.22
C ALA A 169 8.09 -6.10 -27.47
N HIS A 170 8.27 -7.42 -27.41
CA HIS A 170 7.93 -8.34 -28.50
C HIS A 170 6.41 -8.44 -28.75
N GLU A 171 5.57 -8.25 -27.73
CA GLU A 171 4.11 -8.32 -27.83
C GLU A 171 3.46 -7.00 -28.29
N ARG A 172 4.25 -5.93 -28.49
CA ARG A 172 3.74 -4.63 -28.98
C ARG A 172 3.75 -4.50 -30.51
N LEU A 173 4.20 -5.54 -31.22
CA LEU A 173 4.41 -5.54 -32.67
C LEU A 173 3.37 -6.36 -33.45
N ASP A 174 2.29 -6.83 -32.81
CA ASP A 174 1.15 -7.47 -33.45
C ASP A 174 -0.12 -6.60 -33.34
#